data_AF-A0AAP6H3J2-F1
#
_entry.id   AF-A0AAP6H3J2-F1
#
_cell.length_a   1.000
_cell.length_b   1.000
_cell.length_c   1.000
_cell.angle_alpha   90.00
_cell.angle_beta   90.00
_cell.angle_gamma   90.00
#
_symmetry.space_group_name_H-M   'P 1'
#
loop_
_entity.id
_entity.type
_entity.pdbx_description
1 polymer ?
#
loop_
_entity_poly.entity_id
_entity_poly.type
_entity_poly.pdbx_seq_one_letter_code
_entity_poly.pdbx_strand_id
1 'polypeptide(L)'
;MIDNSADVPQTLIKLEQLRIRSELHFAARRALSDRRRQLRDQRKEIEQQIHTEAESFSGRQVTLGQDRSAPGKGLDVHREKRLAELCRHLAAIDAVDAVVSDAQEETERTTGDVAAFKAAEAHLQQTLADWGLSS
;
A
#
# COMPACT_ATOMS: atom_id res chain seq x y z
N MET A 1 14.04 -41.80 34.29
CA MET A 1 14.11 -40.55 33.52
C MET A 1 12.71 -40.26 33.06
N ILE A 2 12.09 -39.20 33.58
CA ILE A 2 10.73 -38.81 33.17
C ILE A 2 10.95 -37.88 31.99
N ASP A 3 10.61 -38.35 30.78
CA ASP A 3 10.55 -37.51 29.59
C ASP A 3 9.51 -36.43 29.84
N ASN A 4 9.99 -35.26 30.23
CA ASN A 4 9.19 -34.10 30.54
C ASN A 4 8.95 -33.29 29.26
N SER A 5 8.53 -33.97 28.19
CA SER A 5 7.94 -33.30 27.03
C SER A 5 6.59 -32.76 27.49
N ALA A 6 6.64 -31.58 28.11
CA ALA A 6 5.48 -30.84 28.55
C ALA A 6 4.54 -30.65 27.36
N ASP A 7 3.47 -31.44 27.34
CA ASP A 7 2.44 -31.38 26.32
C ASP A 7 1.78 -30.00 26.44
N VAL A 8 2.10 -29.10 25.51
CA VAL A 8 1.61 -27.71 25.55
C VAL A 8 0.10 -27.76 25.38
N PRO A 9 -0.69 -27.19 26.31
CA PRO A 9 -2.14 -27.15 26.20
C PRO A 9 -2.59 -26.60 24.85
N GLN A 10 -3.46 -27.32 24.16
CA GLN A 10 -3.93 -26.95 22.82
C GLN A 10 -4.63 -25.58 22.77
N THR A 11 -5.11 -25.10 23.91
CA THR A 11 -5.65 -23.75 24.10
C THR A 11 -4.58 -22.67 23.99
N LEU A 12 -3.37 -22.88 24.53
CA LEU A 12 -2.24 -21.96 24.38
C LEU A 12 -1.76 -21.90 22.94
N ILE A 13 -1.73 -23.04 22.25
CA ILE A 13 -1.38 -23.09 20.82
C ILE A 13 -2.37 -22.25 20.00
N LYS A 14 -3.68 -22.37 20.27
CA LYS A 14 -4.71 -21.56 19.61
C LYS A 14 -4.59 -20.07 19.92
N LEU A 15 -4.27 -19.71 21.16
CA LEU A 15 -4.06 -18.32 21.56
C LEU A 15 -2.85 -17.69 20.84
N GLU A 16 -1.73 -18.42 20.75
CA GLU A 16 -0.55 -17.97 20.00
C GLU A 16 -0.84 -17.82 18.51
N GLN A 17 -1.59 -18.76 17.92
CA GLN A 17 -2.03 -18.62 16.53
C GLN A 17 -2.88 -17.36 16.31
N LEU A 18 -3.82 -17.07 17.22
CA LEU A 18 -4.62 -15.85 17.19
C LEU A 18 -3.76 -14.59 17.37
N ARG A 19 -2.76 -14.62 18.26
CA ARG A 19 -1.81 -13.52 18.45
C ARG A 19 -1.05 -13.22 17.16
N ILE A 20 -0.44 -14.25 16.56
CA ILE A 20 0.32 -14.14 15.31
C ILE A 20 -0.57 -13.54 14.22
N ARG A 21 -1.79 -14.05 14.04
CA ARG A 21 -2.72 -13.51 13.03
C ARG A 21 -3.11 -12.06 13.31
N SER A 22 -3.33 -11.69 14.56
CA SER A 22 -3.61 -10.31 14.96
C SER A 22 -2.42 -9.38 14.64
N GLU A 23 -1.21 -9.77 15.00
CA GLU A 23 0.02 -9.01 14.68
C GLU A 23 0.21 -8.85 13.16
N LEU A 24 0.03 -9.94 12.41
CA LEU A 24 0.11 -9.93 10.95
C LEU A 24 -0.96 -9.02 10.33
N HIS A 25 -2.19 -9.01 10.85
CA HIS A 25 -3.24 -8.10 10.39
C HIS A 25 -2.81 -6.63 10.54
N PHE A 26 -2.28 -6.24 11.70
CA PHE A 26 -1.83 -4.86 11.91
C PHE A 26 -0.63 -4.50 11.02
N ALA A 27 0.34 -5.41 10.89
CA ALA A 27 1.50 -5.23 10.02
C ALA A 27 1.08 -5.08 8.54
N ALA A 28 0.19 -5.94 8.05
CA ALA A 28 -0.35 -5.88 6.69
C ALA A 28 -1.11 -4.58 6.46
N ARG A 29 -2.03 -4.21 7.36
CA ARG A 29 -2.80 -2.97 7.27
C ARG A 29 -1.90 -1.74 7.21
N ARG A 30 -0.85 -1.69 8.04
CA ARG A 30 0.14 -0.61 8.03
C ARG A 30 0.91 -0.57 6.71
N ALA A 31 1.46 -1.70 6.28
CA ALA A 31 2.23 -1.80 5.04
C ALA A 31 1.41 -1.39 3.81
N LEU A 32 0.15 -1.82 3.73
CA LEU A 32 -0.77 -1.43 2.66
C LEU A 32 -1.08 0.07 2.69
N SER A 33 -1.28 0.64 3.88
CA SER A 33 -1.52 2.08 4.05
C SER A 33 -0.31 2.92 3.63
N ASP A 34 0.89 2.48 4.02
CA ASP A 34 2.16 3.11 3.63
C ASP A 34 2.37 3.00 2.12
N ARG A 35 2.10 1.83 1.52
CA ARG A 35 2.19 1.61 0.08
C ARG A 35 1.23 2.53 -0.68
N ARG A 36 -0.01 2.65 -0.23
CA ARG A 36 -1.01 3.54 -0.83
C ARG A 36 -0.60 5.01 -0.74
N ARG A 37 0.03 5.42 0.36
CA ARG A 37 0.62 6.76 0.46
C ARG A 37 1.71 6.98 -0.57
N GLN A 38 2.64 6.03 -0.71
CA GLN A 38 3.70 6.10 -1.73
C GLN A 38 3.13 6.19 -3.14
N LEU A 39 2.12 5.38 -3.48
CA LEU A 39 1.47 5.42 -4.80
C LEU A 39 0.83 6.79 -5.07
N ARG A 40 0.16 7.39 -4.08
CA ARG A 40 -0.38 8.75 -4.21
C ARG A 40 0.70 9.81 -4.43
N ASP A 41 1.82 9.69 -3.74
CA ASP A 41 2.94 10.61 -3.89
C ASP A 41 3.58 10.46 -5.28
N GLN A 42 3.79 9.23 -5.76
CA GLN A 42 4.26 8.92 -7.11
C GLN A 42 3.29 9.41 -8.19
N ARG A 43 1.99 9.24 -7.99
CA ARG A 43 0.95 9.72 -8.90
C ARG A 43 1.03 11.23 -9.08
N LYS A 44 1.16 11.98 -7.97
CA LYS A 44 1.32 13.43 -8.00
C LYS A 44 2.60 13.86 -8.71
N GLU A 45 3.71 13.16 -8.48
CA GLU A 45 4.97 13.45 -9.15
C GLU A 45 4.85 13.27 -10.67
N ILE A 46 4.21 12.19 -11.14
CA ILE A 46 4.00 11.95 -12.56
C ILE A 46 3.02 12.97 -13.15
N GLU A 47 1.94 13.32 -12.47
CA GLU A 47 1.00 14.37 -12.92
C GLU A 47 1.69 15.72 -13.06
N GLN A 48 2.58 16.08 -12.14
CA GLN A 48 3.41 17.28 -12.23
C GLN A 48 4.36 17.20 -13.43
N GLN A 49 5.03 16.07 -13.65
CA GLN A 49 5.89 15.87 -14.82
C GLN A 49 5.09 16.01 -16.13
N ILE A 50 3.91 15.41 -16.22
CA ILE A 50 3.02 15.57 -17.39
C ILE A 50 2.67 17.04 -17.58
N HIS A 51 2.33 17.77 -16.52
CA HIS A 51 1.98 19.18 -16.59
C HIS A 51 3.17 20.04 -17.02
N THR A 52 4.36 19.84 -16.45
CA THR A 52 5.59 20.54 -16.85
C THR A 52 5.93 20.27 -18.32
N GLU A 53 5.86 19.01 -18.76
CA GLU A 53 6.07 18.63 -20.17
C GLU A 53 4.98 19.21 -21.08
N ALA A 54 3.76 19.45 -20.57
CA ALA A 54 2.66 20.11 -21.28
C ALA A 54 2.85 21.64 -21.39
N GLU A 55 3.28 22.30 -20.31
CA GLU A 55 3.40 23.76 -20.20
C GLU A 55 4.68 24.32 -20.80
N SER A 56 5.75 23.53 -20.88
CA SER A 56 7.06 23.94 -21.42
C SER A 56 7.03 24.40 -22.89
N PHE A 57 5.85 24.42 -23.55
CA PHE A 57 5.68 24.87 -24.92
C PHE A 57 4.51 25.87 -25.15
N SER A 58 4.06 26.65 -24.15
CA SER A 58 3.15 27.79 -24.45
C SER A 58 3.84 28.93 -25.24
N GLY A 59 5.15 28.83 -25.47
CA GLY A 59 5.99 29.82 -26.15
C GLY A 59 6.18 29.63 -27.66
N ARG A 60 5.12 29.40 -28.44
CA ARG A 60 5.18 29.71 -29.89
C ARG A 60 3.89 30.31 -30.40
N GLN A 61 3.69 31.58 -30.04
CA GLN A 61 2.95 32.50 -30.89
C GLN A 61 3.70 32.54 -32.24
N VAL A 62 3.21 31.79 -33.22
CA VAL A 62 3.73 31.79 -34.59
C VAL A 62 3.40 33.17 -35.17
N THR A 63 4.32 34.12 -35.03
CA THR A 63 4.35 35.29 -35.87
C THR A 63 4.64 34.82 -37.29
N LEU A 64 3.63 34.97 -38.16
CA LEU A 64 3.69 34.71 -39.58
C LEU A 64 4.94 35.33 -40.21
N GLY A 65 5.73 34.52 -40.91
CA GLY A 65 6.72 34.99 -41.87
C GLY A 65 8.18 34.77 -41.49
N GLN A 66 8.63 33.52 -41.34
CA GLN A 66 9.99 33.18 -41.77
C GLN A 66 10.18 31.67 -41.94
N ASP A 67 10.42 31.30 -43.18
CA ASP A 67 10.73 29.98 -43.67
C ASP A 67 12.22 29.68 -43.40
N ARG A 68 12.54 28.85 -42.40
CA ARG A 68 13.85 28.21 -42.22
C ARG A 68 13.71 26.84 -41.54
N SER A 69 14.06 25.80 -42.30
CA SER A 69 14.41 24.42 -41.93
C SER A 69 13.94 23.91 -40.57
N ALA A 70 12.90 23.09 -40.58
CA ALA A 70 12.28 22.46 -39.42
C ALA A 70 13.24 21.57 -38.59
N PRO A 71 13.57 21.96 -37.34
CA PRO A 71 14.04 21.05 -36.29
C PRO A 71 12.88 20.59 -35.39
N GLY A 72 11.67 21.11 -35.62
CA GLY A 72 10.52 20.95 -34.74
C GLY A 72 9.89 19.55 -34.74
N LYS A 73 9.93 18.83 -35.88
CA LYS A 73 9.31 17.50 -35.98
C LYS A 73 9.97 16.45 -35.07
N GLY A 74 11.28 16.51 -34.89
CA GLY A 74 11.99 15.57 -34.00
C GLY A 74 11.64 15.79 -32.53
N LEU A 75 11.60 17.06 -32.10
CA LEU A 75 11.28 17.43 -30.72
C LEU A 75 9.81 17.11 -30.35
N ASP A 76 8.89 17.27 -31.30
CA ASP A 76 7.47 16.94 -31.11
C ASP A 76 7.28 15.43 -30.91
N VAL A 77 7.92 14.60 -31.74
CA VAL A 77 7.89 13.13 -31.62
C VAL A 77 8.53 12.65 -30.31
N HIS A 78 9.63 13.27 -29.87
CA HIS A 78 10.26 12.95 -28.59
C HIS A 78 9.34 13.27 -27.40
N ARG A 79 8.63 14.40 -27.45
CA ARG A 79 7.67 14.82 -26.42
C ARG A 79 6.43 13.93 -26.39
N GLU A 80 5.82 13.65 -27.54
CA GLU A 80 4.70 12.71 -27.64
C GLU A 80 5.07 11.35 -27.04
N LYS A 81 6.28 10.86 -27.36
CA LYS A 81 6.81 9.62 -26.78
C LYS A 81 6.97 9.71 -25.27
N ARG A 82 7.45 10.84 -24.74
CA ARG A 82 7.63 11.06 -23.29
C ARG A 82 6.31 11.16 -22.55
N LEU A 83 5.33 11.90 -23.09
CA LEU A 83 3.98 11.96 -22.54
C LEU A 83 3.31 10.59 -22.56
N ALA A 84 3.44 9.83 -23.65
CA ALA A 84 2.91 8.46 -23.73
C ALA A 84 3.59 7.50 -22.75
N GLU A 85 4.87 7.70 -22.42
CA GLU A 85 5.56 6.97 -21.35
C GLU A 85 4.99 7.33 -19.98
N LEU A 86 4.86 8.62 -19.67
CA LEU A 86 4.29 9.10 -18.40
C LEU A 86 2.84 8.65 -18.20
N CYS A 87 2.00 8.71 -19.24
CA CYS A 87 0.63 8.20 -19.19
C CYS A 87 0.57 6.69 -18.92
N ARG A 88 1.49 5.91 -19.51
CA ARG A 88 1.60 4.48 -19.22
C ARG A 88 2.06 4.21 -17.78
N HIS A 89 2.99 5.01 -17.26
CA HIS A 89 3.39 4.91 -15.86
C HIS A 89 2.25 5.26 -14.90
N LEU A 90 1.45 6.28 -15.22
CA LEU A 90 0.26 6.63 -14.46
C LEU A 90 -0.74 5.47 -14.42
N ALA A 91 -1.03 4.85 -15.58
CA ALA A 91 -1.90 3.68 -15.64
C ALA A 91 -1.35 2.48 -14.86
N ALA A 92 -0.03 2.29 -14.84
CA ALA A 92 0.60 1.25 -14.03
C ALA A 92 0.45 1.52 -12.52
N ILE A 93 0.56 2.79 -12.08
CA ILE A 93 0.30 3.18 -10.69
C ILE A 93 -1.17 2.89 -10.33
N ASP A 94 -2.11 3.29 -11.17
CA ASP A 94 -3.55 3.09 -10.91
C ASP A 94 -3.89 1.59 -10.82
N ALA A 95 -3.27 0.75 -11.65
CA ALA A 95 -3.43 -0.71 -11.57
C ALA A 95 -2.90 -1.29 -10.25
N VAL A 96 -1.76 -0.80 -9.77
CA VAL A 96 -1.22 -1.23 -8.47
C VAL A 96 -2.07 -0.71 -7.31
N ASP A 97 -2.60 0.52 -7.39
CA ASP A 97 -3.50 1.06 -6.36
C ASP A 97 -4.78 0.23 -6.23
N ALA A 98 -5.34 -0.26 -7.34
CA ALA A 98 -6.49 -1.17 -7.33
C ALA A 98 -6.19 -2.46 -6.56
N VAL A 99 -5.05 -3.11 -6.85
CA VAL A 99 -4.62 -4.33 -6.14
C VAL A 99 -4.39 -4.07 -4.65
N VAL A 100 -3.80 -2.92 -4.30
CA VAL A 100 -3.61 -2.52 -2.89
C VAL A 100 -4.96 -2.28 -2.21
N SER A 101 -5.93 -1.69 -2.90
CA SER A 101 -7.29 -1.49 -2.38
C SER A 101 -7.98 -2.82 -2.09
N ASP A 102 -7.94 -3.77 -3.02
CA ASP A 102 -8.51 -5.12 -2.82
C ASP A 102 -7.86 -5.82 -1.62
N ALA A 103 -6.54 -5.72 -1.49
CA ALA A 103 -5.81 -6.28 -0.34
C ALA A 103 -6.17 -5.60 0.99
N GLN A 104 -6.46 -4.30 0.98
CA GLN A 104 -6.94 -3.58 2.16
C GLN A 104 -8.32 -4.06 2.60
N GLU A 105 -9.26 -4.19 1.65
CA GLU A 105 -10.59 -4.71 1.93
C GLU A 105 -10.53 -6.13 2.50
N GLU A 106 -9.69 -7.00 1.93
CA GLU A 106 -9.53 -8.35 2.44
C GLU A 106 -8.91 -8.36 3.84
N THR A 107 -7.91 -7.50 4.08
CA THR A 107 -7.34 -7.32 5.41
C THR A 107 -8.43 -6.88 6.40
N GLU A 108 -9.30 -5.95 6.03
CA GLU A 108 -10.42 -5.51 6.87
C GLU A 108 -11.44 -6.64 7.16
N ARG A 109 -11.70 -7.55 6.22
CA ARG A 109 -12.54 -8.74 6.47
C ARG A 109 -11.93 -9.67 7.54
N THR A 110 -10.60 -9.74 7.64
CA THR A 110 -9.90 -10.56 8.66
C THR A 110 -9.88 -9.95 10.07
N THR A 111 -10.51 -8.78 10.30
CA THR A 111 -10.58 -8.13 11.63
C THR A 111 -11.20 -9.03 12.71
N GLY A 112 -11.99 -10.04 12.34
CA GLY A 112 -12.55 -11.03 13.26
C GLY A 112 -11.50 -11.79 14.08
N ASP A 113 -10.33 -12.09 13.50
CA ASP A 113 -9.25 -12.80 14.22
C ASP A 113 -8.60 -11.90 15.28
N VAL A 114 -8.50 -10.59 15.03
CA VAL A 114 -8.04 -9.60 16.01
C VAL A 114 -9.02 -9.51 17.19
N ALA A 115 -10.32 -9.45 16.89
CA ALA A 115 -11.36 -9.40 17.91
C ALA A 115 -11.37 -10.69 18.76
N ALA A 116 -11.24 -11.85 18.13
CA ALA A 116 -11.14 -13.14 18.81
C ALA A 116 -9.91 -13.23 19.71
N PHE A 117 -8.75 -12.75 19.24
CA PHE A 117 -7.55 -12.66 20.06
C PHE A 117 -7.76 -11.79 21.31
N LYS A 118 -8.31 -10.58 21.13
CA LYS A 118 -8.56 -9.64 22.23
C LYS A 118 -9.55 -10.18 23.26
N ALA A 119 -10.61 -10.85 22.81
CA ALA A 119 -11.55 -11.50 23.70
C ALA A 119 -10.90 -12.64 24.51
N ALA A 120 -10.07 -13.47 23.86
CA ALA A 120 -9.35 -14.55 24.53
C ALA A 120 -8.30 -14.03 25.54
N GLU A 121 -7.57 -12.97 25.18
CA GLU A 121 -6.63 -12.27 26.06
C GLU A 121 -7.35 -11.68 27.29
N ALA A 122 -8.46 -10.96 27.09
CA ALA A 122 -9.23 -10.38 28.18
C ALA A 122 -9.81 -11.46 29.12
N HIS A 123 -10.33 -12.56 28.55
CA HIS A 123 -10.82 -13.68 29.34
C HIS A 123 -9.71 -14.35 30.17
N LEU A 124 -8.52 -14.50 29.60
CA LEU A 124 -7.35 -15.02 30.31
C LEU A 124 -6.94 -14.09 31.47
N GLN A 125 -6.87 -12.78 31.22
CA GLN A 125 -6.57 -11.79 32.26
C GLN A 125 -7.58 -11.82 33.39
N GLN A 126 -8.88 -11.91 33.07
CA GLN A 126 -9.93 -12.03 34.08
C GLN A 126 -9.77 -13.32 34.91
N THR A 127 -9.50 -14.45 34.26
CA THR A 127 -9.30 -15.73 34.96
C THR A 127 -8.09 -15.68 35.90
N LEU A 128 -7.00 -15.05 35.47
CA LEU A 128 -5.81 -14.84 36.32
C LEU A 128 -6.12 -13.93 37.52
N ALA A 129 -6.92 -12.88 37.33
CA ALA A 129 -7.37 -12.02 38.40
C ALA A 129 -8.28 -12.75 39.39
N ASP A 130 -9.22 -13.55 38.91
CA ASP A 130 -10.13 -14.36 39.73
C ASP A 130 -9.38 -15.40 40.58
N TRP A 131 -8.23 -15.87 40.10
CA TRP A 131 -7.33 -16.78 40.85
C TRP A 131 -6.37 -16.04 41.78
N GLY A 132 -6.41 -14.70 41.84
CA GLY A 132 -5.48 -13.89 42.64
C GLY A 132 -4.04 -13.94 42.13
N LEU A 133 -3.83 -14.33 40.88
CA LEU A 133 -2.52 -14.46 40.23
C LEU A 133 -2.15 -13.25 39.36
N SER A 134 -3.08 -12.32 39.14
CA SER A 134 -2.76 -11.01 38.54
C SER A 134 -2.57 -9.95 39.63
N SER A 135 -1.44 -9.25 39.59
CA SER A 135 -1.12 -8.10 40.45
C SER A 135 -1.79 -6.81 39.99
#